data_AF-A0A7X7J0H2-F1
#
_entry.id   AF-A0A7X7J0H2-F1
#
_cell.length_a   1.000
_cell.length_b   1.000
_cell.length_c   1.000
_cell.angle_alpha   90.00
_cell.angle_beta   90.00
_cell.angle_gamma   90.00
#
_symmetry.space_group_name_H-M   'P 1'
#
loop_
_entity.id
_entity.type
_entity.pdbx_description
1 polymer ?
#
loop_
_entity_poly.entity_id
_entity_poly.type
_entity_poly.pdbx_seq_one_letter_code
_entity_poly.pdbx_strand_id
1 'polypeptide(L)'
;MATDCGSHRDHSTGCSCCSSGLHAAIEAAKKAGLSRRNLLVSAGTVAVGSWAIAARSAQAQQAAAAGEPKFVSTKELVVQPVLTYAIPQRHDQTSWRSWGAIQTQAQADEEAARIQTELSTMAESAKLALKFLPVAKIHKPDQVANVAQT
;
A
#
# COMPACT_ATOMS: atom_id res chain seq x y z
N MET A 1 27.44 -22.17 -4.36
CA MET A 1 26.20 -22.70 -3.75
C MET A 1 25.04 -21.99 -4.43
N ALA A 2 24.53 -22.58 -5.51
CA ALA A 2 23.38 -22.07 -6.24
C ALA A 2 22.21 -23.00 -5.92
N THR A 3 21.16 -22.47 -5.31
CA THR A 3 19.95 -23.23 -5.01
C THR A 3 19.07 -23.22 -6.25
N ASP A 4 18.84 -24.44 -6.74
CA ASP A 4 17.99 -24.85 -7.84
C ASP A 4 16.52 -24.42 -7.63
N CYS A 5 15.88 -23.93 -8.69
CA CYS A 5 14.50 -23.46 -8.68
C CYS A 5 13.61 -24.61 -9.20
N GLY A 6 13.22 -25.48 -8.27
CA GLY A 6 12.43 -26.67 -8.53
C GLY A 6 10.97 -26.37 -8.91
N SER A 7 10.56 -26.99 -10.02
CA SER A 7 9.22 -27.14 -10.58
C SER A 7 8.02 -26.97 -9.63
N HIS A 8 7.11 -26.05 -9.98
CA HIS A 8 5.74 -26.06 -9.45
C HIS A 8 4.85 -26.93 -10.35
N ARG A 9 4.73 -28.21 -10.00
CA ARG A 9 3.67 -29.11 -10.50
C ARG A 9 2.73 -29.42 -9.34
N ASP A 10 1.45 -29.09 -9.56
CA ASP A 10 0.27 -29.56 -8.83
C ASP A 10 0.32 -29.59 -7.30
N HIS A 11 -0.21 -28.52 -6.68
CA HIS A 11 -0.51 -28.51 -5.24
C HIS A 11 -2.02 -28.69 -5.02
N SER A 12 -2.48 -29.94 -4.94
CA SER A 12 -3.80 -30.32 -4.44
C SER A 12 -3.85 -30.45 -2.90
N THR A 13 -2.73 -30.22 -2.22
CA THR A 13 -2.62 -30.23 -0.75
C THR A 13 -2.10 -28.88 -0.26
N GLY A 14 -2.95 -28.18 0.49
CA GLY A 14 -2.80 -26.78 0.85
C GLY A 14 -1.53 -26.46 1.65
N CYS A 15 -0.68 -25.61 1.09
CA CYS A 15 0.34 -24.89 1.84
C CYS A 15 -0.29 -23.72 2.60
N SER A 16 0.15 -23.49 3.84
CA SER A 16 -0.33 -22.41 4.71
C SER A 16 0.14 -21.00 4.31
N CYS A 17 0.65 -20.81 3.09
CA CYS A 17 1.21 -19.55 2.61
C CYS A 17 0.20 -18.67 1.85
N CYS A 18 -1.00 -19.19 1.56
CA CYS A 18 -2.10 -18.39 1.03
C CYS A 18 -3.23 -18.39 2.07
N SER A 19 -3.75 -17.20 2.41
CA SER A 19 -4.78 -17.05 3.44
C SER A 19 -5.93 -18.04 3.18
N SER A 20 -6.20 -18.90 4.16
CA SER A 20 -7.25 -19.91 4.09
C SER A 20 -8.62 -19.30 3.74
N GLY A 21 -8.85 -18.04 4.14
CA GLY A 21 -10.04 -17.27 3.75
C GLY A 21 -10.14 -16.98 2.25
N LEU A 22 -9.02 -16.70 1.57
CA LEU A 22 -9.01 -16.47 0.13
C LEU A 22 -9.27 -17.76 -0.64
N HIS A 23 -8.68 -18.88 -0.21
CA HIS A 23 -8.95 -20.20 -0.80
C HIS A 23 -10.41 -20.61 -0.60
N ALA A 24 -10.97 -20.41 0.59
CA ALA A 24 -12.38 -20.70 0.86
C ALA A 24 -13.32 -19.82 0.00
N ALA A 25 -13.00 -18.54 -0.17
CA ALA A 25 -13.77 -17.64 -1.04
C ALA A 25 -13.69 -18.04 -2.52
N ILE A 26 -12.52 -18.44 -3.01
CA ILE A 26 -12.32 -18.90 -4.39
C ILE A 26 -13.04 -20.25 -4.63
N GLU A 27 -12.99 -21.17 -3.68
CA GLU A 27 -13.72 -22.45 -3.76
C GLU A 27 -15.24 -22.26 -3.67
N ALA A 28 -15.71 -21.35 -2.82
CA ALA A 28 -17.13 -20.98 -2.77
C ALA A 28 -17.58 -20.35 -4.10
N ALA A 29 -16.75 -19.48 -4.70
CA ALA A 29 -17.02 -18.91 -6.01
C ALA A 29 -17.05 -19.98 -7.11
N LYS A 30 -16.10 -20.92 -7.12
CA LYS A 30 -16.10 -22.06 -8.06
C LYS A 30 -17.32 -22.97 -7.89
N LYS A 31 -17.69 -23.29 -6.64
CA LYS A 31 -18.91 -24.08 -6.34
C LYS A 31 -20.18 -23.35 -6.76
N ALA A 32 -20.21 -22.02 -6.68
CA ALA A 32 -21.26 -21.17 -7.22
C ALA A 32 -21.22 -21.05 -8.76
N GLY A 33 -20.34 -21.80 -9.44
CA GLY A 33 -20.22 -21.79 -10.89
C GLY A 33 -19.54 -20.54 -11.44
N LEU A 34 -18.94 -19.70 -10.61
CA LEU A 34 -18.23 -18.50 -11.05
C LEU A 34 -16.84 -18.88 -11.54
N SER A 35 -16.71 -19.00 -12.86
CA SER A 35 -15.42 -19.12 -13.55
C SER A 35 -15.16 -17.88 -14.40
N ARG A 36 -13.89 -17.62 -14.76
CA ARG A 36 -13.55 -16.53 -15.71
C ARG A 36 -14.34 -16.66 -17.03
N ARG A 37 -14.60 -17.89 -17.47
CA ARG A 37 -15.43 -18.19 -18.64
C ARG A 37 -16.89 -17.88 -18.38
N ASN A 38 -17.47 -18.27 -17.25
CA ASN A 38 -18.86 -17.93 -16.94
C ASN A 38 -19.05 -16.42 -16.73
N LEU A 39 -18.05 -15.71 -16.21
CA LEU A 39 -18.07 -14.26 -16.09
C LEU A 39 -18.04 -13.58 -17.48
N LEU A 40 -17.14 -13.99 -18.37
CA LEU A 40 -17.05 -13.45 -19.74
C LEU A 40 -18.23 -13.87 -20.64
N VAL A 41 -18.75 -15.08 -20.47
CA VAL A 41 -19.94 -15.57 -21.19
C VAL A 41 -21.21 -14.89 -20.67
N SER A 42 -21.31 -14.67 -19.35
CA SER A 42 -22.44 -13.95 -18.73
C SER A 42 -22.45 -12.44 -19.01
N ALA A 43 -21.32 -11.86 -19.43
CA ALA A 43 -21.25 -10.49 -19.92
C ALA A 43 -21.97 -10.30 -21.28
N GLY A 44 -22.40 -11.39 -21.92
CA GLY A 44 -23.18 -11.38 -23.17
C GLY A 44 -24.68 -11.68 -23.05
N THR A 45 -25.18 -12.14 -21.89
CA THR A 45 -26.62 -12.45 -21.70
C THR A 45 -27.14 -11.93 -20.36
N VAL A 46 -27.69 -10.73 -20.39
CA VAL A 46 -28.30 -10.04 -19.25
C VAL A 46 -29.68 -10.62 -18.98
N ALA A 47 -29.81 -11.63 -18.12
CA ALA A 47 -31.15 -12.07 -17.69
C ALA A 47 -31.26 -12.88 -16.38
N VAL A 48 -30.28 -12.95 -15.46
CA VAL A 48 -30.52 -13.64 -14.16
C VAL A 48 -29.84 -12.98 -12.94
N GLY A 49 -28.85 -12.10 -13.14
CA GLY A 49 -28.10 -11.50 -12.02
C GLY A 49 -28.74 -10.25 -11.37
N SER A 50 -29.81 -9.70 -11.96
CA SER A 50 -30.31 -8.37 -11.59
C SER A 50 -30.85 -8.27 -10.15
N TRP A 51 -31.39 -9.38 -9.60
CA TRP A 51 -31.91 -9.40 -8.22
C TRP A 51 -30.80 -9.34 -7.18
N ALA A 52 -29.63 -9.94 -7.46
CA ALA A 52 -28.48 -9.88 -6.55
C ALA A 52 -27.83 -8.48 -6.55
N ILE A 53 -27.87 -7.77 -7.68
CA ILE A 53 -27.38 -6.38 -7.76
C ILE A 53 -28.35 -5.43 -7.04
N ALA A 54 -29.67 -5.60 -7.22
CA ALA A 54 -30.68 -4.78 -6.55
C ALA A 54 -30.74 -4.99 -5.03
N ALA A 55 -30.56 -6.22 -4.55
CA ALA A 55 -30.46 -6.49 -3.11
C ALA A 55 -29.24 -5.79 -2.49
N ARG A 56 -28.12 -5.76 -3.22
CA ARG A 56 -26.86 -5.17 -2.76
C ARG A 56 -26.86 -3.64 -2.80
N SER A 57 -27.60 -3.02 -3.72
CA SER A 57 -27.81 -1.57 -3.71
C SER A 57 -28.69 -1.12 -2.53
N ALA A 58 -29.72 -1.88 -2.16
CA ALA A 58 -30.53 -1.60 -0.97
C ALA A 58 -29.69 -1.66 0.32
N GLN A 59 -28.87 -2.70 0.49
CA GLN A 59 -27.98 -2.84 1.65
C GLN A 59 -26.86 -1.79 1.69
N ALA A 60 -26.33 -1.35 0.55
CA ALA A 60 -25.41 -0.22 0.49
C ALA A 60 -26.11 1.11 0.89
N GLN A 61 -27.38 1.30 0.52
CA GLN A 61 -28.18 2.46 0.93
C GLN A 61 -28.48 2.46 2.43
N GLN A 62 -28.75 1.29 3.03
CA GLN A 62 -28.92 1.16 4.48
C GLN A 62 -27.62 1.39 5.25
N ALA A 63 -26.47 0.98 4.71
CA ALA A 63 -25.16 1.27 5.30
C ALA A 63 -24.80 2.76 5.22
N ALA A 64 -25.26 3.47 4.18
CA ALA A 64 -25.13 4.93 4.07
C ALA A 64 -26.11 5.70 5.00
N ALA A 65 -27.20 5.06 5.43
CA ALA A 65 -28.16 5.62 6.39
C ALA A 65 -27.72 5.43 7.86
N ALA A 66 -26.73 4.56 8.12
CA ALA A 66 -25.99 4.59 9.37
C ALA A 66 -25.14 5.87 9.34
N GLY A 67 -25.61 6.90 10.06
CA GLY A 67 -25.17 8.29 9.94
C GLY A 67 -23.66 8.50 9.86
N GLU A 68 -23.26 9.65 9.30
CA GLU A 68 -21.86 10.01 9.05
C GLU A 68 -20.94 9.56 10.19
N PRO A 69 -19.83 8.86 9.89
CA PRO A 69 -18.91 8.39 10.91
C PRO A 69 -18.44 9.59 11.73
N LYS A 70 -18.89 9.65 12.98
CA LYS A 70 -18.47 10.68 13.94
C LYS A 70 -17.05 10.35 14.38
N PHE A 71 -16.07 11.01 13.77
CA PHE A 71 -14.70 10.96 14.24
C PHE A 71 -14.60 11.72 15.56
N VAL A 72 -14.33 11.00 16.65
CA VAL A 72 -13.98 11.61 17.93
C VAL A 72 -12.62 12.28 17.74
N SER A 73 -12.54 13.60 17.96
CA SER A 73 -11.29 14.35 17.82
C SER A 73 -10.26 13.78 18.79
N THR A 74 -9.33 13.01 18.23
CA THR A 74 -8.26 12.36 18.98
C THR A 74 -7.13 13.36 19.19
N LYS A 75 -6.33 13.13 20.24
CA LYS A 75 -5.05 13.80 20.55
C LYS A 75 -4.27 14.17 19.26
N GLU A 76 -3.64 15.34 19.24
CA GLU A 76 -2.82 15.81 18.10
C GLU A 76 -1.88 14.69 17.62
N LEU A 77 -1.94 14.36 16.32
CA LEU A 77 -1.10 13.35 15.72
C LEU A 77 0.26 13.96 15.38
N VAL A 78 1.27 13.59 16.16
CA VAL A 78 2.67 13.97 15.91
C VAL A 78 3.31 12.93 14.99
N VAL A 79 3.83 13.37 13.85
CA VAL A 79 4.43 12.51 12.81
C VAL A 79 5.90 12.90 12.61
N GLN A 80 6.78 11.90 12.54
CA GLN A 80 8.19 12.06 12.17
C GLN A 80 8.38 11.61 10.71
N PRO A 81 8.49 12.53 9.74
CA PRO A 81 8.81 12.18 8.36
C PRO A 81 10.26 11.73 8.25
N VAL A 82 10.52 10.71 7.43
CA VAL A 82 11.86 10.15 7.22
C VAL A 82 12.13 10.03 5.72
N LEU A 83 13.16 10.75 5.25
CA LEU A 83 13.70 10.61 3.91
C LEU A 83 14.88 9.63 3.94
N THR A 84 14.68 8.47 3.33
CA THR A 84 15.76 7.50 3.09
C THR A 84 16.33 7.69 1.69
N TYR A 85 17.66 7.77 1.58
CA TYR A 85 18.33 7.96 0.29
C TYR A 85 19.69 7.26 0.28
N ALA A 86 20.26 7.09 -0.91
CA ALA A 86 21.62 6.62 -1.07
C ALA A 86 22.38 7.65 -1.90
N ILE A 87 23.61 7.96 -1.50
CA ILE A 87 24.57 8.66 -2.34
C ILE A 87 25.46 7.57 -2.89
N PRO A 88 25.28 7.16 -4.16
CA PRO A 88 26.04 6.05 -4.65
C PRO A 88 27.54 6.45 -4.71
N GLN A 89 28.47 5.52 -4.84
CA GLN A 89 29.88 5.80 -5.08
C GLN A 89 30.39 5.00 -6.28
N ARG A 90 31.29 5.57 -7.08
CA ARG A 90 31.82 4.89 -8.27
C ARG A 90 32.72 3.73 -7.86
N HIS A 91 32.45 2.55 -8.39
CA HIS A 91 33.26 1.35 -8.21
C HIS A 91 33.61 0.72 -9.56
N ASP A 92 34.81 0.13 -9.65
CA ASP A 92 35.27 -0.52 -10.88
C ASP A 92 34.45 -1.77 -11.19
N GLN A 93 34.16 -1.95 -12.48
CA GLN A 93 33.40 -3.09 -13.02
C GLN A 93 32.03 -3.34 -12.36
N THR A 94 31.47 -2.34 -11.68
CA THR A 94 30.19 -2.43 -10.98
C THR A 94 29.25 -1.35 -11.50
N SER A 95 27.99 -1.70 -11.73
CA SER A 95 26.95 -0.69 -12.00
C SER A 95 26.80 0.20 -10.76
N TRP A 96 27.23 1.46 -10.86
CA TRP A 96 27.30 2.34 -9.69
C TRP A 96 26.15 3.33 -9.58
N ARG A 97 25.54 3.75 -10.69
CA ARG A 97 24.44 4.74 -10.67
C ARG A 97 23.13 4.10 -10.25
N SER A 98 22.54 4.62 -9.19
CA SER A 98 21.18 4.25 -8.79
C SER A 98 20.15 4.88 -9.74
N TRP A 99 18.97 4.27 -9.86
CA TRP A 99 17.84 4.83 -10.61
C TRP A 99 17.12 5.98 -9.87
N GLY A 100 17.64 6.38 -8.70
CA GLY A 100 17.07 7.46 -7.91
C GLY A 100 17.49 8.84 -8.43
N ALA A 101 16.66 9.86 -8.16
CA ALA A 101 16.97 11.24 -8.54
C ALA A 101 18.10 11.86 -7.67
N ILE A 102 18.29 11.35 -6.45
CA ILE A 102 19.31 11.83 -5.51
C ILE A 102 20.63 11.10 -5.79
N GLN A 103 21.64 11.87 -6.20
CA GLN A 103 23.00 11.41 -6.50
C GLN A 103 24.05 12.13 -5.65
N THR A 104 23.67 13.21 -4.96
CA THR A 104 24.54 14.06 -4.15
C THR A 104 23.87 14.45 -2.85
N GLN A 105 24.65 14.89 -1.86
CA GLN A 105 24.10 15.40 -0.60
C GLN A 105 23.24 16.65 -0.80
N ALA A 106 23.65 17.56 -1.69
CA ALA A 106 22.89 18.77 -1.97
C ALA A 106 21.48 18.48 -2.50
N GLN A 107 21.33 17.47 -3.35
CA GLN A 107 20.01 17.03 -3.84
C GLN A 107 19.15 16.42 -2.73
N ALA A 108 19.75 15.71 -1.78
CA ALA A 108 19.01 15.21 -0.62
C ALA A 108 18.53 16.35 0.29
N ASP A 109 19.33 17.40 0.42
CA ASP A 109 18.99 18.59 1.21
C ASP A 109 17.86 19.40 0.54
N GLU A 110 17.95 19.60 -0.78
CA GLU A 110 16.89 20.22 -1.58
C GLU A 110 15.58 19.44 -1.50
N GLU A 111 15.65 18.10 -1.63
CA GLU A 111 14.46 17.25 -1.56
C GLU A 111 13.82 17.29 -0.16
N ALA A 112 14.63 17.23 0.90
CA ALA A 112 14.13 17.33 2.26
C ALA A 112 13.44 18.68 2.52
N ALA A 113 13.99 19.78 1.99
CA ALA A 113 13.39 21.11 2.10
C ALA A 113 12.05 21.19 1.33
N ARG A 114 11.99 20.63 0.12
CA ARG A 114 10.77 20.56 -0.67
C ARG A 114 9.66 19.77 0.05
N ILE A 115 9.98 18.58 0.55
CA ILE A 115 9.05 17.75 1.32
C ILE A 115 8.59 18.50 2.58
N GLN A 116 9.48 19.21 3.27
CA GLN A 116 9.11 19.98 4.46
C GLN A 116 8.08 21.06 4.12
N THR A 117 8.24 21.77 3.00
CA THR A 117 7.27 22.76 2.53
C THR A 117 5.93 22.09 2.18
N GLU A 118 5.95 21.00 1.40
CA GLU A 118 4.73 20.27 1.02
C GLU A 118 3.96 19.76 2.24
N LEU A 119 4.65 19.23 3.25
CA LEU A 119 4.05 18.79 4.50
C LEU A 119 3.46 19.93 5.32
N SER A 120 4.10 21.10 5.34
CA SER A 120 3.54 22.28 6.01
C SER A 120 2.25 22.77 5.35
N THR A 121 2.23 22.87 4.01
CA THR A 121 1.02 23.24 3.26
C THR A 121 -0.10 22.22 3.43
N MET A 122 0.24 20.93 3.50
CA MET A 122 -0.74 19.87 3.77
C MET A 122 -1.31 19.96 5.19
N ALA A 123 -0.47 20.27 6.19
CA ALA A 123 -0.94 20.45 7.57
C ALA A 123 -1.88 21.65 7.71
N GLU A 124 -1.58 22.76 7.04
CA GLU A 124 -2.41 23.98 7.05
C GLU A 124 -3.78 23.78 6.40
N SER A 125 -3.85 22.97 5.34
CA SER A 125 -5.11 22.68 4.64
C SER A 125 -5.91 21.53 5.25
N ALA A 126 -5.30 20.73 6.13
CA ALA A 126 -5.95 19.62 6.79
C ALA A 126 -6.89 20.09 7.90
N LYS A 127 -8.11 19.53 7.95
CA LYS A 127 -9.07 19.74 9.05
C LYS A 127 -8.79 18.81 10.25
N LEU A 128 -7.51 18.47 10.48
CA LEU A 128 -7.06 17.50 11.48
C LEU A 128 -5.98 18.12 12.35
N ALA A 129 -5.93 17.76 13.63
CA ALA A 129 -4.85 18.14 14.53
C ALA A 129 -3.59 17.32 14.19
N LEU A 130 -2.72 17.88 13.34
CA LEU A 130 -1.51 17.25 12.82
C LEU A 130 -0.29 18.11 13.10
N LYS A 131 0.80 17.47 13.55
CA LYS A 131 2.10 18.11 13.73
C LYS A 131 3.19 17.29 13.05
N PHE A 132 3.76 17.82 11.98
CA PHE A 132 4.95 17.25 11.36
C PHE A 132 6.22 17.74 12.05
N LEU A 133 7.05 16.81 12.50
CA LEU A 133 8.43 17.08 12.93
C LEU A 133 9.33 17.31 11.71
N PRO A 134 10.54 17.86 11.90
CA PRO A 134 11.49 18.07 10.80
C PRO A 134 11.80 16.76 10.06
N VAL A 135 11.86 16.79 8.72
CA VAL A 135 12.19 15.61 7.91
C VAL A 135 13.57 15.05 8.30
N ALA A 136 13.60 13.82 8.81
CA ALA A 136 14.83 13.13 9.16
C ALA A 136 15.50 12.54 7.92
N LYS A 137 16.77 12.86 7.70
CA LYS A 137 17.57 12.38 6.55
C LYS A 137 18.39 11.17 6.95
N ILE A 138 18.11 10.01 6.36
CA ILE A 138 18.82 8.75 6.64
C ILE A 138 19.45 8.24 5.34
N HIS A 139 20.77 8.10 5.34
CA HIS A 139 21.50 7.50 4.21
C HIS A 139 22.32 6.26 4.58
N LYS A 140 22.35 5.92 5.87
CA LYS A 140 23.01 4.72 6.39
C LYS A 140 22.18 4.09 7.52
N PRO A 141 22.24 2.76 7.70
CA PRO A 141 21.42 2.05 8.68
C PRO A 141 21.67 2.46 10.14
N ASP A 142 22.88 2.90 10.47
CA ASP A 142 23.30 3.37 11.80
C ASP A 142 22.57 4.66 12.25
N GLN A 143 22.04 5.44 11.30
CA GLN A 143 21.37 6.71 11.60
C GLN A 143 19.93 6.53 12.09
N VAL A 144 19.35 5.32 11.97
CA VAL A 144 17.95 5.03 12.34
C VAL A 144 17.70 5.16 13.85
N ALA A 145 18.69 4.81 14.68
CA ALA A 145 18.56 4.81 16.14
C ALA A 145 18.23 6.19 16.73
N ASN A 146 18.52 7.27 16.00
CA ASN A 146 18.33 8.65 16.45
C ASN A 146 17.03 9.30 15.94
N VAL A 147 16.23 8.59 15.15
CA VAL A 147 15.04 9.15 14.48
C VAL A 147 13.74 8.82 15.23
N ALA A 148 13.74 7.77 16.05
CA ALA A 148 12.61 7.39 16.89
C ALA A 148 12.85 7.84 18.34
N GLN A 149 12.79 9.15 18.59
CA GLN A 149 12.65 9.68 19.95
C GLN A 149 11.40 10.57 19.98
N THR A 150 10.24 9.94 20.18
CA THR A 150 8.96 10.62 20.36
C THR A 150 8.19 9.97 21.49
#